data_AF-A0A2D4HGC5-F1
#
_entry.id   AF-A0A2D4HGC5-F1
#
_cell.length_a   1.000
_cell.length_b   1.000
_cell.length_c   1.000
_cell.angle_alpha   90.00
_cell.angle_beta   90.00
_cell.angle_gamma   90.00
#
_symmetry.space_group_name_H-M   'P 1'
#
loop_
_entity.id
_entity.type
_entity.pdbx_description
1 polymer ?
#
loop_
_entity_poly.entity_id
_entity_poly.type
_entity_poly.pdbx_seq_one_letter_code
_entity_poly.pdbx_strand_id
1 'polypeptide(L)'
;DRIIWGSSKINKEKTKMLVKNLTAKQKEKLEKAMGLQIEKNMKYLGVWLRARCSSLKEDNYSKLLQQIGKDLERWGKLQLLLLGKIATIKMNILPKLLYLFQMIPIKLDIFL
;
A
#
# COMPACT_ATOMS: atom_id res chain seq x y z
N ASP A 1 13.41 8.63 -28.01
CA ASP A 1 12.80 7.58 -27.16
C ASP A 1 13.30 7.42 -25.71
N ARG A 2 14.00 8.40 -25.12
CA ARG A 2 14.47 8.34 -23.71
C ARG A 2 13.83 9.45 -22.87
N ILE A 3 13.20 9.09 -21.75
CA ILE A 3 12.77 10.06 -20.75
C ILE A 3 13.92 10.23 -19.77
N ILE A 4 14.34 11.48 -19.57
CA ILE A 4 15.49 11.86 -18.75
C ILE A 4 14.96 12.79 -17.65
N TRP A 5 15.39 12.57 -16.42
CA TRP A 5 15.15 13.47 -15.30
C TRP A 5 16.49 14.03 -14.81
N GLY A 6 16.73 15.32 -15.07
CA GLY A 6 18.05 15.92 -14.84
C GLY A 6 19.12 15.22 -15.66
N SER A 7 20.16 14.70 -15.01
CA SER A 7 21.23 13.88 -15.63
C SER A 7 20.92 12.38 -15.66
N SER A 8 19.80 11.94 -15.06
CA SER A 8 19.49 10.52 -14.84
C SER A 8 18.46 9.98 -15.82
N LYS A 9 18.66 8.72 -16.24
CA LYS A 9 17.73 8.01 -17.15
C LYS A 9 16.60 7.35 -16.34
N ILE A 10 15.36 7.54 -16.79
CA ILE A 10 14.20 6.88 -16.19
C ILE A 10 14.06 5.44 -16.71
N ASN A 11 13.80 4.51 -15.80
CA ASN A 11 13.47 3.12 -16.15
C ASN A 11 11.96 3.00 -16.45
N LYS A 12 11.61 2.91 -17.73
CA LYS A 12 10.22 2.83 -18.20
C LYS A 12 9.48 1.54 -17.82
N GLU A 13 10.21 0.45 -17.54
CA GLU A 13 9.58 -0.82 -17.15
C GLU A 13 9.07 -0.76 -15.70
N LYS A 14 9.80 -0.04 -14.84
CA LYS A 14 9.44 0.13 -13.42
C LYS A 14 8.53 1.33 -13.18
N THR A 15 8.71 2.40 -13.95
CA THR A 15 7.95 3.64 -13.78
C THR A 15 6.57 3.52 -14.43
N LYS A 16 5.54 3.64 -13.59
CA LYS A 16 4.13 3.56 -13.98
C LYS A 16 3.40 4.81 -13.47
N MET A 17 2.34 5.20 -14.15
CA MET A 17 1.52 6.34 -13.74
C MET A 17 0.19 5.86 -13.17
N LEU A 18 -0.23 6.45 -12.04
CA LEU A 18 -1.56 6.28 -11.47
C LEU A 18 -2.32 7.58 -11.68
N VAL A 19 -3.48 7.53 -12.34
CA VAL A 19 -4.25 8.74 -12.65
C VAL A 19 -5.68 8.63 -12.13
N LYS A 20 -6.22 9.75 -11.63
CA LYS A 20 -7.58 9.86 -11.11
C LYS A 20 -8.37 10.87 -11.96
N ASN A 21 -9.68 10.64 -12.10
CA ASN A 21 -10.61 11.58 -12.76
C ASN A 21 -10.28 11.94 -14.22
N LEU A 22 -9.63 11.05 -14.98
CA LEU A 22 -9.39 11.24 -16.42
C LEU A 22 -10.31 10.34 -17.25
N THR A 23 -10.83 10.92 -18.34
CA THR A 23 -11.55 10.19 -19.40
C THR A 23 -10.60 9.29 -20.19
N ALA A 24 -11.13 8.30 -20.92
CA ALA A 24 -10.32 7.40 -21.74
C ALA A 24 -9.45 8.15 -22.77
N LYS A 25 -10.03 9.16 -23.45
CA LYS A 25 -9.33 9.98 -24.43
C LYS A 25 -8.17 10.78 -23.80
N GLN A 26 -8.37 11.31 -22.59
CA GLN A 26 -7.30 12.01 -21.87
C GLN A 26 -6.18 11.07 -21.42
N LYS A 27 -6.51 9.84 -21.00
CA LYS A 27 -5.52 8.82 -20.64
C LYS A 27 -4.66 8.45 -21.84
N GLU A 28 -5.26 8.16 -22.98
CA GLU A 28 -4.53 7.81 -24.20
C GLU A 28 -3.60 8.95 -24.66
N LYS A 29 -4.10 10.20 -24.63
CA LYS A 29 -3.28 11.37 -24.94
C LYS A 29 -2.09 11.51 -23.98
N LEU A 30 -2.32 11.25 -22.69
CA LEU A 30 -1.29 11.33 -21.65
C LEU A 30 -0.24 10.20 -21.78
N GLU A 31 -0.66 8.97 -22.05
CA GLU A 31 0.26 7.85 -22.30
C GLU A 31 1.17 8.13 -23.49
N LYS A 32 0.61 8.65 -24.59
CA LYS A 32 1.38 9.04 -25.78
C LYS A 32 2.34 10.19 -25.48
N ALA A 33 1.88 11.22 -24.76
CA ALA A 33 2.71 12.38 -24.44
C ALA A 33 3.86 12.05 -23.47
N MET A 34 3.59 11.22 -22.46
CA MET A 34 4.57 10.89 -21.43
C MET A 34 5.45 9.68 -21.82
N GLY A 35 4.99 8.80 -22.71
CA GLY A 35 5.69 7.56 -23.04
C GLY A 35 5.83 6.60 -21.85
N LEU A 36 4.86 6.64 -20.92
CA LEU A 36 4.77 5.83 -19.71
C LEU A 36 3.39 5.18 -19.65
N GLN A 37 3.33 3.95 -19.14
CA GLN A 37 2.08 3.21 -18.99
C GLN A 37 1.26 3.75 -17.82
N ILE A 38 -0.04 3.96 -18.06
CA ILE A 38 -1.01 4.24 -17.00
C ILE A 38 -1.57 2.92 -16.48
N GLU A 39 -1.51 2.75 -15.17
CA GLU A 39 -1.98 1.55 -14.48
C GLU A 39 -3.14 1.86 -13.55
N LYS A 40 -3.95 0.83 -13.26
CA LYS A 40 -5.11 0.98 -12.34
C LYS A 40 -4.70 0.87 -10.88
N ASN A 41 -3.61 0.14 -10.63
CA ASN A 41 -3.02 -0.08 -9.32
C ASN A 41 -1.50 -0.09 -9.41
N MET A 42 -0.83 0.17 -8.30
CA MET A 42 0.62 0.04 -8.18
C MET A 42 0.99 -0.22 -6.73
N LYS A 43 2.14 -0.85 -6.51
CA LYS A 43 2.68 -1.09 -5.18
C LYS A 43 3.80 -0.10 -4.91
N TYR A 44 3.69 0.65 -3.83
CA TYR A 44 4.70 1.60 -3.37
C TYR A 44 5.07 1.30 -1.93
N LEU A 45 6.35 1.00 -1.67
CA LEU A 45 6.88 0.67 -0.34
C LEU A 45 6.02 -0.37 0.43
N GLY A 46 5.58 -1.41 -0.25
CA GLY A 46 4.75 -2.45 0.36
C GLY A 46 3.24 -2.20 0.32
N VAL A 47 2.81 -0.94 0.11
CA VAL A 47 1.41 -0.52 0.11
C VAL A 47 0.82 -0.54 -1.30
N TRP A 48 -0.37 -1.10 -1.45
CA TRP A 48 -1.13 -1.05 -2.69
C TRP A 48 -1.88 0.26 -2.81
N LEU A 49 -1.57 1.02 -3.87
CA LEU A 49 -2.26 2.24 -4.25
C LEU A 49 -3.16 1.95 -5.46
N ARG A 50 -4.36 2.52 -5.45
CA ARG A 50 -5.32 2.41 -6.55
C ARG A 50 -5.87 3.78 -6.92
N ALA A 51 -6.24 3.94 -8.19
CA ALA A 51 -6.89 5.16 -8.66
C ALA A 51 -8.24 5.41 -7.97
N ARG A 52 -8.94 4.33 -7.57
CA ARG A 52 -10.16 4.37 -6.75
C ARG A 52 -9.81 4.04 -5.30
N CYS A 53 -10.19 4.92 -4.38
CA CYS A 53 -9.91 4.76 -2.95
C CYS A 53 -10.79 3.69 -2.28
N SER A 54 -11.88 3.23 -2.92
CA SER A 54 -12.83 2.28 -2.32
C SER A 54 -12.22 0.95 -1.90
N SER A 55 -11.20 0.47 -2.62
CA SER A 55 -10.51 -0.80 -2.34
C SER A 55 -9.26 -0.65 -1.47
N LEU A 56 -8.90 0.58 -1.09
CA LEU A 56 -7.65 0.87 -0.39
C LEU A 56 -7.59 0.22 1.00
N LYS A 57 -8.75 0.17 1.69
CA LYS A 57 -8.91 -0.53 2.97
C LYS A 57 -8.71 -2.03 2.82
N GLU A 58 -9.40 -2.65 1.88
CA GLU A 58 -9.38 -4.11 1.65
C GLU A 58 -8.00 -4.59 1.21
N ASP A 59 -7.36 -3.87 0.30
CA ASP A 59 -6.07 -4.27 -0.27
C ASP A 59 -4.90 -4.18 0.70
N ASN A 60 -5.03 -3.37 1.76
CA ASN A 60 -3.97 -3.09 2.71
C ASN A 60 -4.35 -3.51 4.14
N TYR A 61 -5.35 -2.85 4.74
CA TYR A 61 -5.74 -3.07 6.13
C TYR A 61 -6.32 -4.47 6.35
N SER A 62 -7.29 -4.91 5.53
CA SER A 62 -7.91 -6.21 5.74
C SER A 62 -6.90 -7.35 5.61
N LYS A 63 -5.97 -7.26 4.64
CA LYS A 63 -4.88 -8.24 4.49
C LYS A 63 -3.92 -8.22 5.68
N LEU A 64 -3.56 -7.03 6.19
CA LEU A 64 -2.71 -6.93 7.36
C LEU A 64 -3.39 -7.52 8.60
N LEU A 65 -4.67 -7.23 8.82
CA LEU A 65 -5.44 -7.79 9.94
C LEU A 65 -5.56 -9.31 9.86
N GLN A 66 -5.75 -9.86 8.65
CA GLN A 66 -5.75 -11.31 8.45
C GLN A 66 -4.39 -11.93 8.80
N GLN A 67 -3.29 -11.28 8.43
CA GLN A 67 -1.95 -11.75 8.78
C GLN A 67 -1.72 -11.65 10.30
N ILE A 68 -2.13 -10.54 10.93
CA ILE A 68 -2.06 -10.37 12.38
C ILE A 68 -2.84 -11.48 13.09
N GLY A 69 -4.04 -11.83 12.63
CA GLY A 69 -4.82 -12.94 13.19
C GLY A 69 -4.06 -14.27 13.17
N LYS A 70 -3.41 -14.59 12.04
CA LYS A 70 -2.56 -15.79 11.93
C LYS A 70 -1.32 -15.72 12.83
N ASP A 71 -0.69 -14.56 12.93
CA ASP A 71 0.49 -14.36 13.79
C ASP A 71 0.10 -14.51 15.27
N LEU A 72 -1.06 -13.97 15.68
CA LEU A 72 -1.61 -14.13 17.04
C LEU A 72 -1.96 -15.58 17.36
N GLU A 73 -2.55 -16.33 16.42
CA GLU A 73 -2.83 -17.76 16.61
C GLU A 73 -1.54 -18.57 16.83
N ARG A 74 -0.48 -18.25 16.08
CA ARG A 74 0.84 -18.86 16.23
C ARG A 74 1.49 -18.49 17.56
N TRP A 75 1.46 -17.22 17.96
CA TRP A 75 2.04 -16.76 19.23
C TRP A 75 1.23 -17.19 20.44
N GLY A 76 -0.07 -17.43 20.30
CA GLY A 76 -0.91 -18.02 21.33
C GLY A 76 -0.42 -19.39 21.79
N LYS A 77 0.19 -20.17 20.86
CA LYS A 77 0.77 -21.48 21.11
C LYS A 77 2.14 -21.43 21.80
N LEU A 78 2.79 -20.25 21.87
CA LEU A 78 4.06 -20.07 22.56
C LEU A 78 3.86 -20.00 24.07
N GLN A 79 4.70 -20.71 24.82
CA GLN A 79 4.75 -20.67 26.28
C GLN A 79 5.46 -19.40 26.78
N LEU A 80 4.91 -18.23 26.44
CA LEU A 80 5.37 -16.94 26.93
C LEU A 80 4.56 -16.50 28.14
N LEU A 81 5.22 -15.85 29.11
CA LEU A 81 4.56 -15.08 30.15
C LEU A 81 3.67 -13.99 29.54
N LEU A 82 2.64 -13.56 30.27
CA LEU A 82 1.70 -12.55 29.79
C LEU A 82 2.40 -11.25 29.33
N LEU A 83 3.37 -10.77 30.10
CA LEU A 83 4.19 -9.60 29.75
C LEU A 83 4.98 -9.82 28.44
N GLY A 84 5.52 -11.02 28.24
CA GLY A 84 6.19 -11.41 27.00
C GLY A 84 5.25 -11.38 25.81
N LYS A 85 4.00 -11.84 25.97
CA LYS A 85 2.97 -11.75 24.92
C LYS A 85 2.64 -10.29 24.57
N ILE A 86 2.47 -9.42 25.57
CA ILE A 86 2.22 -7.99 25.36
C ILE A 86 3.39 -7.31 24.64
N ALA A 87 4.63 -7.58 25.06
CA ALA A 87 5.82 -7.04 24.43
C ALA A 87 5.95 -7.47 22.96
N THR A 88 5.71 -8.76 22.66
CA THR A 88 5.74 -9.29 21.30
C THR A 88 4.70 -8.61 20.40
N ILE A 89 3.47 -8.42 20.89
CA ILE A 89 2.41 -7.70 20.16
C ILE A 89 2.83 -6.25 19.90
N LYS A 90 3.31 -5.54 20.93
CA LYS A 90 3.77 -4.16 20.80
C LYS A 90 4.93 -4.00 19.82
N MET A 91 5.88 -4.93 19.78
CA MET A 91 7.05 -4.82 18.91
C MET A 91 6.76 -5.24 17.47
N ASN A 92 5.83 -6.16 17.23
CA ASN A 92 5.62 -6.73 15.88
C ASN A 92 4.36 -6.20 15.18
N ILE A 93 3.26 -5.98 15.90
CA ILE A 93 1.97 -5.59 15.31
C ILE A 93 1.84 -4.06 15.24
N LEU A 94 2.14 -3.38 16.34
CA LEU A 94 2.01 -1.92 16.43
C LEU A 94 2.73 -1.18 15.30
N PRO A 95 4.02 -1.43 14.98
CA PRO A 95 4.71 -0.69 13.92
C PRO A 95 4.09 -0.93 12.54
N LYS A 96 3.56 -2.14 12.25
CA LYS A 96 2.90 -2.43 10.97
C LYS A 96 1.60 -1.63 10.81
N LEU A 97 0.81 -1.52 11.88
CA LEU A 97 -0.42 -0.72 11.89
C LEU A 97 -0.12 0.77 11.77
N LEU A 98 0.84 1.28 12.55
CA LEU A 98 1.26 2.69 12.49
C LEU A 98 1.77 3.09 11.11
N TYR A 99 2.57 2.22 10.48
CA TYR A 99 3.05 2.46 9.13
C TYR A 99 1.90 2.63 8.13
N LEU A 100 0.87 1.76 8.16
CA LEU A 100 -0.28 1.93 7.28
C LEU A 100 -1.07 3.21 7.60
N PHE A 101 -1.26 3.57 8.87
CA PHE A 101 -1.93 4.82 9.26
C PHE A 101 -1.20 6.07 8.76
N GLN A 102 0.12 6.05 8.75
CA GLN A 102 0.92 7.17 8.23
C GLN A 102 0.91 7.22 6.69
N MET A 103 0.92 6.07 6.03
CA MET A 103 0.99 5.99 4.56
C MET A 103 -0.36 6.19 3.88
N ILE A 104 -1.46 5.84 4.53
CA ILE A 104 -2.80 5.83 3.94
C ILE A 104 -3.75 6.67 4.80
N PRO A 105 -4.15 7.87 4.35
CA PRO A 105 -5.18 8.64 5.03
C PRO A 105 -6.55 8.06 4.68
N ILE A 106 -6.98 7.05 5.45
CA ILE A 106 -8.36 6.55 5.41
C ILE A 106 -9.12 7.00 6.67
N LYS A 107 -10.38 7.36 6.48
CA LYS A 107 -11.31 7.44 7.60
C LYS A 107 -11.62 6.01 8.03
N LEU A 108 -11.13 5.62 9.19
CA LEU A 108 -11.63 4.43 9.84
C LEU A 108 -12.95 4.80 10.48
N ASP A 109 -14.04 4.18 10.04
CA ASP A 109 -15.27 4.15 10.83
C ASP A 109 -15.01 3.22 12.02
N ILE A 110 -14.38 3.78 13.05
CA ILE A 110 -14.28 3.14 14.35
C ILE A 110 -15.69 3.24 14.93
N PHE A 111 -16.40 2.11 14.97
CA PHE A 111 -17.63 2.00 15.75
C PHE A 111 -17.26 2.22 17.22
N LEU A 112 -17.47 3.44 17.69
CA LEU A 112 -17.65 3.77 19.11
C LEU A 112 -19.15 3.75 19.40
#